data_AF-A0A9W5N6U7-F1
#
_entry.id   AF-A0A9W5N6U7-F1
#
_cell.length_a   1.000
_cell.length_b   1.000
_cell.length_c   1.000
_cell.angle_alpha   90.00
_cell.angle_beta   90.00
_cell.angle_gamma   90.00
#
_symmetry.space_group_name_H-M   'P 1'
#
loop_
_entity.id
_entity.type
_entity.pdbx_description
1 polymer ?
#
loop_
_entity_poly.entity_id
_entity_poly.type
_entity_poly.pdbx_seq_one_letter_code
_entity_poly.pdbx_strand_id
1 'polypeptide(L)' 'MENAKITGVNCGVPNVKLAGNDKMKHNESVSLHYEKITCRIVDGNIQYTDAWNERPGA' A
#
# COMPACT_ATOMS: atom_id res chain seq x y z
N MET A 1 2.35 8.68 5.73
CA MET A 1 1.48 9.06 4.59
C MET A 1 0.59 10.19 5.06
N GLU A 2 0.44 11.21 4.23
CA GLU A 2 -0.33 12.41 4.55
C GLU A 2 -1.36 12.67 3.44
N ASN A 3 -2.55 13.13 3.82
CA ASN A 3 -3.70 13.36 2.93
C ASN A 3 -4.04 12.17 2.03
N ALA A 4 -3.96 10.95 2.59
CA ALA A 4 -4.28 9.73 1.86
C ALA A 4 -5.78 9.62 1.57
N LYS A 5 -6.12 9.24 0.33
CA LYS A 5 -7.48 8.95 -0.12
C LYS A 5 -7.54 7.56 -0.70
N ILE A 6 -8.59 6.81 -0.35
CA ILE A 6 -8.85 5.51 -0.95
C ILE A 6 -9.37 5.73 -2.37
N THR A 7 -8.74 5.07 -3.34
CA THR A 7 -9.12 5.14 -4.75
C THR A 7 -9.77 3.86 -5.24
N GLY A 8 -9.59 2.75 -4.53
CA GLY A 8 -10.17 1.47 -4.88
C GLY A 8 -10.13 0.48 -3.73
N VAL A 9 -11.12 -0.41 -3.70
CA VAL A 9 -11.18 -1.56 -2.79
C VAL A 9 -11.52 -2.78 -3.63
N ASN A 10 -10.66 -3.79 -3.58
CA ASN A 10 -10.87 -5.07 -4.26
C ASN A 10 -10.96 -6.18 -3.21
N CYS A 11 -12.15 -6.78 -3.11
CA CYS A 11 -12.41 -7.93 -2.25
C CYS A 11 -12.31 -9.20 -3.08
N GLY A 12 -11.49 -10.15 -2.64
CA GLY A 12 -11.32 -11.45 -3.29
C GLY A 12 -11.51 -12.58 -2.29
N VAL A 13 -12.28 -13.59 -2.68
CA VAL A 13 -12.38 -14.86 -1.94
C VAL A 13 -11.73 -15.94 -2.78
N PRO A 14 -10.67 -16.62 -2.28
CA PRO A 14 -10.00 -17.66 -3.03
C PRO A 14 -10.92 -18.88 -3.19
N ASN A 15 -10.80 -19.57 -4.33
CA ASN A 15 -11.55 -20.81 -4.56
C ASN A 15 -11.03 -21.91 -3.61
N VAL A 16 -11.87 -22.28 -2.64
CA VAL A 16 -11.56 -23.25 -1.57
C VAL A 16 -11.35 -24.68 -2.07
N LYS A 17 -11.74 -24.99 -3.31
CA LYS A 17 -11.52 -26.33 -3.89
C LYS A 17 -10.07 -26.54 -4.36
N LEU A 18 -9.29 -25.48 -4.49
CA LEU A 18 -7.88 -25.57 -4.84
C LEU A 18 -7.06 -25.88 -3.59
N ALA A 19 -6.12 -26.83 -3.70
CA ALA A 19 -5.29 -27.25 -2.58
C ALA A 19 -4.51 -26.06 -1.98
N GLY A 20 -4.59 -25.88 -0.66
CA GLY A 20 -3.91 -24.80 0.07
C GLY A 20 -4.73 -23.52 0.24
N ASN A 21 -5.78 -23.31 -0.57
CA ASN A 21 -6.65 -22.14 -0.44
C ASN A 21 -7.68 -22.28 0.68
N ASP A 22 -7.90 -23.49 1.19
CA ASP A 22 -8.79 -23.79 2.31
C ASP A 22 -8.37 -23.08 3.61
N LYS A 23 -7.09 -22.72 3.73
CA LYS A 23 -6.52 -22.00 4.87
C LYS A 23 -6.51 -20.48 4.67
N MET A 24 -6.78 -20.01 3.45
CA MET A 24 -6.78 -18.59 3.13
C MET A 24 -8.15 -17.96 3.44
N LYS A 25 -8.14 -16.77 4.03
CA LYS A 25 -9.36 -15.97 4.26
C LYS A 25 -9.67 -15.10 3.03
N HIS A 26 -10.72 -14.28 3.14
CA HIS A 26 -10.92 -13.21 2.18
C HIS A 26 -9.69 -12.29 2.17
N ASN A 27 -9.31 -11.83 0.98
CA ASN A 27 -8.27 -10.85 0.77
C ASN A 27 -8.92 -9.52 0.39
N GLU A 28 -8.47 -8.44 1.00
CA GLU A 28 -8.93 -7.09 0.74
C GLU A 28 -7.74 -6.26 0.32
N SER A 29 -7.72 -5.85 -0.94
CA SER A 29 -6.68 -4.96 -1.47
C SER A 29 -7.24 -3.54 -1.56
N VAL A 30 -6.58 -2.60 -0.88
CA VAL A 30 -6.97 -1.19 -0.85
C VAL A 30 -5.92 -0.36 -1.59
N SER A 31 -6.37 0.39 -2.59
CA SER A 31 -5.53 1.35 -3.33
C SER A 31 -5.65 2.74 -2.70
N LEU A 32 -4.50 3.40 -2.52
CA LEU A 32 -4.44 4.73 -1.93
C LEU A 32 -3.68 5.69 -2.84
N HIS A 33 -4.21 6.90 -3.01
CA HIS A 33 -3.42 8.07 -3.38
C HIS A 33 -3.04 8.83 -2.12
N TYR A 34 -1.88 9.46 -2.12
CA TYR A 34 -1.38 10.29 -1.03
C TYR A 34 -0.78 11.56 -1.61
N GLU A 35 -0.77 12.61 -0.80
CA GLU A 35 -0.04 13.83 -1.17
C GLU A 35 1.45 13.68 -0.88
N LYS A 36 1.78 13.04 0.24
CA LYS A 36 3.16 12.84 0.71
C LYS A 36 3.32 11.49 1.41
N ILE A 37 4.43 10.83 1.15
CA ILE A 37 4.84 9.60 1.81
C ILE A 37 6.27 9.72 2.31
N THR A 38 6.51 9.16 3.50
CA THR A 38 7.85 9.02 4.04
C THR A 38 8.09 7.56 4.35
N CYS A 39 9.03 6.96 3.63
CA CYS A 39 9.48 5.59 3.83
C CYS A 39 10.60 5.59 4.86
N ARG A 40 10.48 4.72 5.87
CA ARG A 40 11.49 4.56 6.92
C ARG A 40 11.99 3.12 6.96
N ILE A 41 13.29 2.95 6.78
CA ILE A 41 13.98 1.69 7.09
C ILE A 41 14.51 1.83 8.51
N VAL A 42 13.89 1.13 9.45
CA VAL A 42 14.22 1.25 10.88
C VAL A 42 15.61 0.68 11.16
N ASP A 43 15.93 -0.47 10.55
CA ASP A 43 17.22 -1.14 10.69
C ASP A 43 18.28 -0.51 9.76
N GLY A 44 18.78 0.64 10.18
CA GLY A 44 19.66 1.51 9.39
C GLY A 44 19.29 2.99 9.50
N ASN A 45 18.13 3.28 10.12
CA ASN A 45 17.62 4.63 10.38
C ASN A 45 17.61 5.54 9.13
N ILE A 46 17.30 4.97 7.97
CA ILE A 46 17.20 5.69 6.71
C ILE A 46 15.76 6.17 6.54
N GLN A 47 15.61 7.42 6.10
CA GLN A 47 14.33 8.03 5.82
C GLN A 47 14.38 8.73 4.47
N TYR A 48 13.39 8.44 3.61
CA TYR A 48 13.22 9.13 2.34
C TYR A 48 11.76 9.58 2.21
N THR A 49 11.58 10.78 1.67
CA THR A 49 10.27 11.41 1.54
C THR A 49 10.04 11.79 0.10
N ASP A 50 8.84 11.49 -0.39
CA ASP A 50 8.34 11.85 -1.70
C ASP A 50 6.99 12.57 -1.53
N ALA A 51 6.75 13.61 -2.33
CA ALA A 51 5.53 14.37 -2.31
C ALA A 51 5.12 14.79 -3.73
N TRP A 52 3.84 14.63 -4.05
CA TRP A 52 3.31 14.80 -5.40
C TRP A 52 3.57 16.19 -6.01
N ASN A 53 3.51 17.23 -5.18
CA ASN A 53 3.67 18.62 -5.60
C ASN A 53 5.09 19.17 -5.38
N GLU A 54 5.98 18.45 -4.70
CA GLU A 54 7.36 18.88 -4.47
C GLU A 54 8.26 18.25 -5.53
N ARG A 55 8.68 19.02 -6.54
CA ARG A 55 9.72 18.57 -7.49
C ARG A 55 11.08 19.11 -7.05
N PRO A 56 12.15 18.28 -7.00
CA PRO A 56 13.50 18.81 -6.93
C PRO A 56 13.73 19.73 -8.13
N GLY A 57 14.21 20.95 -7.89
CA GLY A 57 14.61 21.86 -8.97
C GLY A 57 15.66 21.18 -9.86
N ALA A 58 15.53 21.38 -11.18
CA ALA A 58 16.45 20.85 -12.19
C ALA A 58 17.87 21.44 -12.04
#